data_AF-A0A1V5Q7L3-F1
#
_entry.id   AF-A0A1V5Q7L3-F1
#
_cell.length_a   1.000
_cell.length_b   1.000
_cell.length_c   1.000
_cell.angle_alpha   90.00
_cell.angle_beta   90.00
_cell.angle_gamma   90.00
#
_symmetry.space_group_name_H-M   'P 1'
#
loop_
_entity.id
_entity.type
_entity.pdbx_description
1 polymer ?
#
loop_
_entity_poly.entity_id
_entity_poly.type
_entity_poly.pdbx_seq_one_letter_code
_entity_poly.pdbx_strand_id
1 'polypeptide(L)'
;MLTVPAIGGIVFLFVAVVGGVGATISNMRSAKGPKERVFVRFNCIAAWGVAVLCLALMYYLPSPWRYLVLIPYFFHLPVAIYRATMKRQLIRRLEHMESVRE
;
A
#
# COMPACT_ATOMS: atom_id res chain seq x y z
N MET A 1 32.69 8.37 0.88
CA MET A 1 31.91 9.25 1.80
C MET A 1 30.49 9.32 1.27
N LEU A 2 29.47 9.04 2.08
CA LEU A 2 28.08 9.19 1.63
C LEU A 2 27.80 10.67 1.35
N THR A 3 27.28 10.98 0.16
CA THR A 3 26.88 12.33 -0.19
C THR A 3 25.57 12.69 0.53
N VAL A 4 25.34 13.98 0.80
CA VAL A 4 24.11 14.48 1.45
C VAL A 4 22.83 13.95 0.78
N PRO A 5 22.71 13.87 -0.56
CA PRO A 5 21.56 13.27 -1.23
C PRO A 5 21.37 11.78 -0.93
N ALA A 6 22.46 11.03 -0.80
CA ALA A 6 22.39 9.60 -0.52
C ALA A 6 21.90 9.33 0.91
N ILE A 7 22.34 10.14 1.87
CA ILE A 7 21.84 10.08 3.26
C ILE A 7 20.35 10.39 3.29
N GLY A 8 19.93 11.45 2.60
CA GLY A 8 18.51 11.81 2.49
C GLY A 8 17.66 10.69 1.88
N GLY A 9 18.15 10.04 0.82
CA GLY A 9 17.50 8.89 0.20
C GLY A 9 17.33 7.70 1.14
N ILE A 10 18.36 7.37 1.93
CA ILE A 10 18.31 6.26 2.90
C ILE A 10 17.32 6.56 4.03
N VAL A 11 17.35 7.77 4.60
CA VAL A 11 16.41 8.17 5.65
C VAL A 11 14.97 8.12 5.14
N PHE A 12 14.72 8.62 3.93
CA PHE A 12 13.41 8.58 3.31
C PHE A 12 12.92 7.14 3.08
N LEU A 13 13.78 6.25 2.57
CA LEU A 13 13.48 4.84 2.42
C LEU A 13 13.11 4.20 3.77
N PHE A 14 13.89 4.48 4.81
CA PHE A 14 13.66 3.92 6.14
C PHE A 14 12.30 4.35 6.70
N VAL A 15 11.98 5.65 6.62
CA VAL A 15 10.67 6.19 7.04
C VAL A 15 9.54 5.56 6.24
N ALA A 16 9.69 5.43 4.92
CA ALA A 16 8.69 4.81 4.06
C ALA A 16 8.43 3.35 4.42
N VAL A 17 9.48 2.57 4.69
CA VAL A 17 9.35 1.16 5.08
C VAL A 17 8.70 1.03 6.45
N VAL A 18 9.17 1.76 7.47
CA VAL A 18 8.61 1.72 8.83
C VAL A 18 7.14 2.16 8.83
N GLY A 19 6.83 3.25 8.13
CA GLY A 19 5.46 3.73 7.96
C GLY A 19 4.58 2.71 7.24
N GLY A 20 5.06 2.09 6.16
CA GLY A 20 4.33 1.06 5.43
C GLY A 20 4.06 -0.20 6.27
N VAL A 21 5.04 -0.65 7.05
CA VAL A 21 4.89 -1.80 7.96
C VAL A 21 3.89 -1.47 9.06
N GLY A 22 4.01 -0.29 9.67
CA GLY A 22 3.06 0.18 10.70
C GLY A 22 1.62 0.25 10.17
N ALA A 23 1.42 0.82 8.98
CA ALA A 23 0.12 0.85 8.31
C ALA A 23 -0.43 -0.56 8.04
N THR A 24 0.43 -1.48 7.61
CA THR A 24 0.06 -2.89 7.35
C THR A 24 -0.43 -3.58 8.64
N ILE A 25 0.32 -3.45 9.74
CA ILE A 25 -0.03 -4.05 11.02
C ILE A 25 -1.33 -3.46 11.57
N SER A 26 -1.51 -2.14 11.49
CA SER A 26 -2.74 -1.46 11.90
C SER A 26 -3.96 -1.96 11.11
N ASN A 27 -3.81 -2.15 9.80
CA ASN A 27 -4.88 -2.67 8.95
C ASN A 27 -5.26 -4.11 9.30
N MET A 28 -4.28 -4.98 9.54
CA MET A 28 -4.50 -6.37 9.94
C MET A 28 -5.18 -6.47 11.32
N ARG A 29 -4.75 -5.66 12.30
CA ARG A 29 -5.37 -5.62 13.64
C ARG A 29 -6.80 -5.08 13.61
N SER A 30 -7.09 -4.14 12.71
CA SER A 30 -8.42 -3.55 12.57
C SER A 30 -9.44 -4.46 11.86
N ALA A 31 -9.00 -5.53 11.19
CA ALA A 31 -9.86 -6.46 10.45
C ALA A 31 -10.50 -7.49 11.39
N LYS A 32 -11.82 -7.38 11.60
CA LYS A 32 -12.54 -8.21 12.58
C LYS A 32 -13.20 -9.43 11.93
N GLY A 33 -13.78 -9.26 10.74
CA GLY A 33 -14.49 -10.34 10.05
C GLY A 33 -13.59 -11.29 9.24
N PRO A 34 -14.03 -12.54 9.01
CA PRO A 34 -13.27 -13.53 8.24
C PRO A 34 -13.07 -13.12 6.78
N LYS A 35 -14.10 -12.58 6.10
CA LYS A 35 -13.99 -12.09 4.70
C LYS A 35 -13.18 -10.79 4.66
N GLU A 36 -13.33 -9.91 5.67
CA GLU A 36 -12.55 -8.67 5.82
C GLU A 36 -11.04 -8.97 5.90
N ARG A 37 -10.62 -9.97 6.69
CA ARG A 37 -9.20 -10.32 6.89
C ARG A 37 -8.51 -10.81 5.63
N VAL A 38 -9.18 -11.65 4.83
CA VAL A 38 -8.62 -12.13 3.55
C VAL A 38 -8.44 -10.98 2.58
N PHE A 39 -9.46 -10.10 2.47
CA PHE A 39 -9.39 -8.92 1.62
C PHE A 39 -8.26 -7.97 2.03
N VAL A 40 -8.13 -7.69 3.33
CA VAL A 40 -7.07 -6.80 3.86
C VAL A 40 -5.67 -7.39 3.61
N ARG A 41 -5.47 -8.70 3.82
CA ARG A 41 -4.19 -9.36 3.55
C ARG A 41 -3.81 -9.25 2.08
N PHE A 42 -4.74 -9.56 1.17
CA PHE A 42 -4.51 -9.45 -0.27
C PHE A 42 -4.15 -8.01 -0.66
N ASN A 43 -4.90 -7.03 -0.15
CA ASN A 43 -4.66 -5.62 -0.46
C ASN A 43 -3.31 -5.11 0.06
N CYS A 44 -2.88 -5.55 1.25
CA CYS A 44 -1.55 -5.22 1.78
C CYS A 44 -0.43 -5.81 0.92
N ILE A 45 -0.54 -7.09 0.53
CA ILE A 45 0.46 -7.74 -0.35
C ILE A 45 0.51 -7.03 -1.70
N ALA A 46 -0.66 -6.71 -2.28
CA ALA A 46 -0.74 -5.97 -3.54
C ALA A 46 -0.08 -4.59 -3.44
N ALA A 47 -0.32 -3.84 -2.37
CA ALA A 47 0.28 -2.51 -2.17
C ALA A 47 1.81 -2.57 -2.07
N TRP A 48 2.35 -3.53 -1.30
CA TRP A 48 3.80 -3.77 -1.24
C TRP A 48 4.36 -4.20 -2.59
N GLY A 49 3.64 -5.08 -3.31
CA GLY A 49 4.02 -5.51 -4.66
C GLY A 49 4.13 -4.35 -5.64
N VAL A 50 3.17 -3.42 -5.62
CA VAL A 50 3.20 -2.22 -6.49
C VAL A 50 4.34 -1.27 -6.10
N ALA A 51 4.60 -1.08 -4.80
CA ALA A 51 5.73 -0.28 -4.34
C ALA A 51 7.08 -0.86 -4.82
N VAL A 52 7.30 -2.17 -4.65
CA VAL A 52 8.50 -2.87 -5.11
C VAL A 52 8.61 -2.83 -6.64
N LEU A 53 7.50 -3.04 -7.36
CA LEU A 53 7.47 -2.95 -8.81
C LEU A 53 7.87 -1.54 -9.29
N CYS A 54 7.36 -0.50 -8.65
CA CYS A 54 7.73 0.88 -8.96
C CYS A 54 9.23 1.12 -8.75
N LEU A 55 9.79 0.65 -7.64
CA LEU A 55 11.23 0.75 -7.37
C LEU A 55 12.08 -0.02 -8.39
N ALA A 56 11.66 -1.22 -8.77
CA ALA A 56 12.32 -2.01 -9.80
C ALA A 56 12.32 -1.28 -11.15
N LEU A 57 11.16 -0.75 -11.58
CA LEU A 57 11.06 0.05 -12.80
C LEU A 57 11.96 1.29 -12.75
N MET A 58 12.02 1.99 -11.62
CA MET A 58 12.92 3.14 -11.45
C MET A 58 14.41 2.78 -11.52
N TYR A 59 14.78 1.56 -11.10
CA TYR A 59 16.15 1.05 -11.18
C TYR A 59 16.55 0.65 -12.59
N TYR A 60 15.65 0.00 -13.34
CA TYR A 60 15.94 -0.48 -14.70
C TYR A 60 15.82 0.58 -15.79
N LEU A 61 14.97 1.60 -15.63
CA LEU A 61 14.79 2.62 -16.66
C LEU A 61 15.93 3.67 -16.66
N PRO A 62 16.44 4.05 -17.85
CA PRO A 62 17.40 5.14 -17.96
C PRO A 62 16.76 6.50 -17.61
N SER A 63 17.57 7.45 -17.17
CA SER A 63 17.15 8.84 -16.98
C SER A 63 16.78 9.47 -18.33
N PRO A 64 15.70 10.26 -18.46
CA PRO A 64 14.77 10.71 -17.41
C PRO A 64 13.52 9.82 -17.25
N TRP A 65 13.36 8.79 -18.08
CA TRP A 65 12.17 7.93 -18.14
C TRP A 65 11.82 7.29 -16.79
N ARG A 66 12.82 7.00 -15.94
CA ARG A 66 12.61 6.52 -14.56
C ARG A 66 11.67 7.39 -13.72
N TYR A 67 11.67 8.71 -13.93
CA TYR A 67 10.81 9.62 -13.15
C TYR A 67 9.36 9.61 -13.65
N LEU A 68 9.13 9.27 -14.91
CA LEU A 68 7.77 9.17 -15.47
C LEU A 68 6.99 8.01 -14.84
N VAL A 69 7.67 6.98 -14.31
CA VAL A 69 7.05 5.88 -13.56
C VAL A 69 6.36 6.36 -12.28
N LEU A 70 6.84 7.46 -11.68
CA LEU A 70 6.22 8.04 -10.50
C LEU A 70 4.85 8.64 -10.78
N ILE A 71 4.59 9.14 -11.99
CA ILE A 71 3.31 9.77 -12.35
C ILE A 71 2.14 8.78 -12.22
N PRO A 72 2.15 7.62 -12.91
CA PRO A 72 1.10 6.62 -12.73
C PRO A 72 1.12 6.06 -11.30
N TYR A 73 2.29 5.98 -10.65
CA TYR A 73 2.36 5.56 -9.25
C TYR A 73 1.58 6.50 -8.32
N PHE A 74 1.82 7.81 -8.38
CA PHE A 74 1.14 8.80 -7.54
C PHE A 74 -0.34 8.95 -7.88
N PHE A 75 -0.76 8.69 -9.11
CA PHE A 75 -2.18 8.73 -9.48
C PHE A 75 -2.93 7.45 -9.11
N HIS A 76 -2.34 6.27 -9.34
CA HIS A 76 -3.02 5.00 -9.08
C HIS A 76 -3.17 4.73 -7.57
N LEU A 77 -2.22 5.18 -6.73
CA LEU A 77 -2.19 4.86 -5.30
C LEU A 77 -3.42 5.42 -4.57
N PRO A 78 -3.73 6.73 -4.68
CA PRO A 78 -4.92 7.30 -4.05
C PRO A 78 -6.20 6.62 -4.52
N VAL A 79 -6.31 6.34 -5.82
CA VAL A 79 -7.47 5.65 -6.40
C VAL A 79 -7.61 4.23 -5.84
N ALA A 80 -6.51 3.48 -5.78
CA ALA A 80 -6.49 2.13 -5.23
C ALA A 80 -6.84 2.12 -3.74
N ILE A 81 -6.29 3.05 -2.95
CA ILE A 81 -6.59 3.22 -1.53
C ILE A 81 -8.07 3.54 -1.32
N TYR A 82 -8.63 4.48 -2.09
CA TYR A 82 -10.04 4.86 -2.01
C TYR A 82 -10.95 3.66 -2.30
N ARG A 83 -10.72 2.96 -3.42
CA ARG A 83 -11.52 1.78 -3.80
C ARG A 83 -11.39 0.65 -2.79
N ALA A 84 -10.20 0.41 -2.26
CA ALA A 84 -9.97 -0.61 -1.24
C ALA A 84 -10.70 -0.28 0.07
N THR A 85 -10.69 0.99 0.48
CA THR A 85 -11.37 1.45 1.68
C THR A 85 -12.89 1.30 1.55
N MET A 86 -13.46 1.71 0.41
CA MET A 86 -14.88 1.55 0.12
C MET A 86 -15.31 0.07 0.14
N LYS A 87 -14.55 -0.79 -0.55
CA LYS A 87 -14.82 -2.24 -0.55
C LYS A 87 -14.74 -2.84 0.85
N ARG A 88 -13.73 -2.45 1.64
CA ARG A 88 -13.58 -2.92 3.03
C ARG A 88 -14.78 -2.51 3.89
N GLN A 89 -15.23 -1.27 3.79
CA GLN A 89 -16.41 -0.79 4.51
C GLN A 89 -17.68 -1.53 4.11
N LEU A 90 -17.85 -1.82 2.82
CA LEU A 90 -18.97 -2.60 2.31
C LEU A 90 -18.96 -4.03 2.86
N ILE A 91 -17.82 -4.72 2.83
CA ILE A 91 -17.67 -6.08 3.40
C ILE A 91 -18.07 -6.09 4.87
N ARG A 92 -17.56 -5.13 5.65
CA ARG A 92 -17.88 -5.03 7.09
C ARG A 92 -19.38 -4.83 7.34
N ARG A 93 -20.06 -4.01 6.53
CA ARG A 93 -21.52 -3.80 6.65
C ARG A 93 -22.30 -5.06 6.31
N LEU A 94 -21.89 -5.78 5.25
CA LEU A 94 -22.52 -7.03 4.85
C LEU A 94 -22.35 -8.13 5.90
N GLU A 95 -21.14 -8.30 6.44
CA GLU A 95 -20.89 -9.28 7.52
C GLU A 95 -21.70 -8.95 8.79
N HIS A 96 -21.83 -7.66 9.15
CA HIS A 96 -22.65 -7.25 10.29
C HIS A 96 -24.15 -7.55 10.07
N MET A 97 -24.66 -7.31 8.87
CA MET A 97 -26.06 -7.63 8.51
C MET A 97 -26.30 -9.14 8.54
N GLU A 98 -25.35 -9.94 8.04
CA GLU A 98 -25.40 -11.41 8.04
C GLU A 98 -25.44 -11.93 9.49
N SER A 99 -24.60 -11.38 10.39
CA SER A 99 -24.57 -11.78 11.80
C SER A 99 -25.79 -11.38 12.63
N VAL A 100 -26.59 -10.39 12.19
CA VAL A 100 -27.83 -9.98 12.88
C VAL A 100 -29.03 -10.81 12.40
N ARG A 101 -28.93 -11.43 11.22
CA ARG A 101 -30.00 -12.22 10.61
C ARG A 101 -30.03 -13.67 11.11
N GLU A 102 -28.88 -14.21 11.50
CA GLU A 102 -28.75 -15.49 12.20
C GLU A 102 -29.08 -15.37 13.69
#